data_AF-A0AAJ0LZD7-F1
#
_entry.id   AF-A0AAJ0LZD7-F1
#
_cell.length_a   1.000
_cell.length_b   1.000
_cell.length_c   1.000
_cell.angle_alpha   90.00
_cell.angle_beta   90.00
_cell.angle_gamma   90.00
#
_symmetry.space_group_name_H-M   'P 1'
#
loop_
_entity.id
_entity.type
_entity.pdbx_description
1 polymer ?
#
loop_
_entity_poly.entity_id
_entity_poly.type
_entity_poly.pdbx_seq_one_letter_code
_entity_poly.pdbx_strand_id
1 'polypeptide(L)'
;MSAIRPSVSSVARAAAAARASSPYSSTALVPARFRYFSASARRSGGGGMQYDPPSGWLWGVRPGEKYQNEGWEGPFFYGFWGSIIVFAIAYAWKPDTSIQTWALEEARRRLEAEGILEDPEKK
;
A
#
# COMPACT_ATOMS: atom_id res chain seq x y z
N MET A 1 -11.59 0.37 103.91
CA MET A 1 -12.57 -0.72 103.68
C MET A 1 -12.59 -1.00 102.17
N SER A 2 -12.46 -2.29 101.82
CA SER A 2 -12.72 -3.06 100.59
C SER A 2 -13.16 -2.37 99.28
N ALA A 3 -13.02 -2.96 98.09
CA ALA A 3 -12.22 -4.02 97.47
C ALA A 3 -12.84 -4.18 96.06
N ILE A 4 -11.99 -4.43 95.05
CA ILE A 4 -12.21 -5.31 93.88
C ILE A 4 -13.49 -5.11 93.04
N ARG A 5 -13.28 -4.71 91.77
CA ARG A 5 -14.27 -4.79 90.68
C ARG A 5 -13.92 -5.99 89.77
N PRO A 6 -14.88 -6.83 89.38
CA PRO A 6 -14.77 -7.63 88.17
C PRO A 6 -15.66 -7.07 87.05
N SER A 7 -15.16 -7.07 85.81
CA SER A 7 -15.95 -6.81 84.60
C SER A 7 -15.71 -7.94 83.60
N VAL A 8 -16.69 -8.83 83.53
CA VAL A 8 -16.97 -9.77 82.43
C VAL A 8 -18.09 -9.11 81.58
N SER A 9 -18.35 -9.33 80.29
CA SER A 9 -18.10 -10.43 79.36
C SER A 9 -18.20 -9.92 77.91
N SER A 10 -17.49 -10.60 77.01
CA SER A 10 -17.77 -10.94 75.59
C SER A 10 -18.80 -10.14 74.76
N VAL A 11 -18.38 -9.71 73.55
CA VAL A 11 -19.26 -9.58 72.37
C VAL A 11 -18.58 -10.17 71.13
N ALA A 12 -19.44 -10.63 70.24
CA ALA A 12 -19.32 -11.61 69.18
C ALA A 12 -18.44 -11.28 67.95
N ARG A 13 -18.15 -12.40 67.28
CA ARG A 13 -17.58 -12.66 65.95
C ARG A 13 -18.36 -11.99 64.81
N ALA A 14 -17.65 -11.49 63.79
CA ALA A 14 -18.19 -11.37 62.44
C ALA A 14 -17.07 -11.48 61.40
N ALA A 15 -17.20 -12.47 60.50
CA ALA A 15 -16.34 -12.68 59.36
C ALA A 15 -16.57 -11.58 58.32
N ALA A 16 -15.51 -10.84 57.99
CA ALA A 16 -15.58 -9.77 56.99
C ALA A 16 -15.53 -10.37 55.58
N ALA A 17 -16.60 -10.15 54.83
CA ALA A 17 -16.75 -10.49 53.43
C ALA A 17 -15.77 -9.68 52.56
N ALA A 18 -15.21 -10.38 51.57
CA ALA A 18 -14.27 -9.87 50.58
C ALA A 18 -14.86 -8.67 49.80
N ARG A 19 -14.06 -7.61 49.66
CA ARG A 19 -14.29 -6.58 48.66
C ARG A 19 -13.24 -6.74 47.57
N ALA A 20 -13.72 -7.10 46.39
CA ALA A 20 -12.94 -7.23 45.17
C ALA A 20 -12.23 -5.91 44.85
N SER A 21 -10.89 -5.94 44.83
CA SER A 21 -10.08 -4.86 44.30
C SER A 21 -10.12 -4.92 42.78
N SER A 22 -10.84 -3.99 42.16
CA SER A 22 -10.77 -3.75 40.73
C SER A 22 -9.33 -3.37 40.34
N PRO A 23 -8.66 -4.09 39.42
CA PRO A 23 -7.42 -3.58 38.86
C PRO A 23 -7.80 -2.41 37.95
N TYR A 24 -7.37 -1.21 38.32
CA TYR A 24 -7.30 -0.12 37.36
C TYR A 24 -6.46 -0.61 36.19
N SER A 25 -7.11 -0.84 35.04
CA SER A 25 -6.43 -1.01 33.76
C SER A 25 -5.65 0.27 33.49
N SER A 26 -4.40 0.31 33.92
CA SER A 26 -3.44 1.30 33.48
C SER A 26 -3.18 0.99 32.01
N THR A 27 -3.92 1.64 31.12
CA THR A 27 -3.56 1.71 29.70
C THR A 27 -2.18 2.34 29.66
N ALA A 28 -1.15 1.49 29.55
CA ALA A 28 0.17 1.94 29.21
C ALA A 28 0.04 2.65 27.86
N LEU A 29 0.15 3.97 27.88
CA LEU A 29 0.35 4.75 26.67
C LEU A 29 1.68 4.26 26.09
N VAL A 30 1.60 3.33 25.14
CA VAL A 30 2.74 3.01 24.29
C VAL A 30 3.09 4.33 23.62
N PRO A 31 4.25 4.96 23.92
CA PRO A 31 4.61 6.16 23.20
C PRO A 31 4.69 5.75 21.74
N ALA A 32 3.83 6.34 20.91
CA ALA A 32 3.97 6.22 19.47
C ALA A 32 5.42 6.62 19.17
N ARG A 33 6.25 5.64 18.80
CA ARG A 33 7.58 5.91 18.26
C ARG A 33 7.33 6.66 16.96
N PHE A 34 7.23 7.97 17.04
CA PHE A 34 7.37 8.83 15.88
C PHE A 34 8.73 8.46 15.30
N ARG A 35 8.70 7.76 14.17
CA ARG A 35 9.88 7.65 13.33
C ARG A 35 10.14 9.07 12.86
N TYR A 36 11.00 9.77 13.60
CA TYR A 36 11.53 11.05 13.17
C TYR A 36 12.01 10.85 11.74
N PHE A 37 11.42 11.60 10.81
CA PHE A 37 11.84 11.61 9.43
C PHE A 37 13.35 11.82 9.44
N SER A 38 14.12 10.89 8.84
CA SER A 38 15.57 11.02 8.79
C SER A 38 15.88 12.31 8.03
N ALA A 39 16.21 13.37 8.75
CA ALA A 39 16.73 14.59 8.16
C ALA A 39 18.18 14.28 7.77
N SER A 40 18.38 13.61 6.63
CA SER A 40 19.69 13.57 6.01
C SER A 40 20.17 15.01 5.87
N ALA A 41 21.36 15.30 6.39
CA ALA A 41 21.98 16.59 6.21
C ALA A 41 21.96 16.90 4.71
N ARG A 42 21.35 18.02 4.32
CA ARG A 42 21.43 18.51 2.95
C ARG A 42 22.92 18.66 2.66
N ARG A 43 23.47 17.78 1.82
CA ARG A 43 24.77 18.06 1.22
C ARG A 43 24.55 19.33 0.41
N SER A 44 25.07 20.44 0.92
CA SER A 44 25.34 21.61 0.10
C SER A 44 26.07 21.08 -1.12
N GLY A 45 25.42 21.09 -2.28
CA GLY A 45 26.06 20.83 -3.57
C GLY A 45 27.06 21.94 -3.81
N GLY A 46 28.22 21.86 -3.14
CA GLY A 46 29.32 22.80 -3.20
C GLY A 46 30.23 22.46 -4.37
N GLY A 47 29.65 22.40 -5.57
CA GLY A 47 30.37 22.61 -6.81
C GLY A 47 29.74 23.84 -7.42
N GLY A 48 30.53 24.86 -7.77
CA GLY A 48 30.00 25.98 -8.55
C GLY A 48 29.24 25.45 -9.77
N MET A 49 28.30 26.24 -10.30
CA MET A 49 27.68 25.94 -11.59
C MET A 49 28.80 25.88 -12.63
N GLN A 50 29.35 24.68 -12.83
CA GLN A 50 30.43 24.45 -13.77
C GLN A 50 29.80 24.62 -15.14
N TYR A 51 30.07 25.76 -15.76
CA TYR A 51 29.60 26.02 -17.11
C TYR A 51 30.23 24.99 -18.02
N ASP A 52 29.41 24.08 -18.54
CA ASP A 52 29.82 23.15 -19.59
C ASP A 52 29.57 23.82 -20.94
N PRO A 53 30.64 24.27 -21.64
CA PRO A 53 30.47 24.92 -22.93
C PRO A 53 29.86 23.94 -23.94
N PRO A 54 29.10 24.42 -24.94
CA PRO A 54 28.52 23.56 -25.96
C PRO A 54 29.62 22.87 -26.77
N SER A 55 29.87 21.59 -26.48
CA SER A 55 30.96 20.79 -27.05
C SER A 55 30.65 20.20 -28.42
N GLY A 56 29.38 20.25 -28.85
CA GLY A 56 28.92 19.68 -30.12
C GLY A 56 28.86 18.15 -30.14
N TRP A 57 28.97 17.51 -28.97
CA TRP A 57 28.94 16.05 -28.86
C TRP A 57 27.52 15.52 -28.66
N LEU A 58 27.20 14.44 -29.34
CA LEU A 58 25.91 13.77 -29.22
C LEU A 58 25.81 13.16 -27.80
N TRP A 59 24.91 13.71 -26.98
CA TRP A 59 24.69 13.34 -25.58
C TRP A 59 25.75 13.80 -24.57
N GLY A 60 26.58 14.78 -24.92
CA GLY A 60 27.62 15.31 -24.02
C GLY A 60 28.77 14.33 -23.74
N VAL A 61 28.80 13.18 -24.42
CA VAL A 61 29.86 12.18 -24.29
C VAL A 61 30.93 12.41 -25.35
N ARG A 62 32.19 12.47 -24.92
CA ARG A 62 33.32 12.58 -25.85
C ARG A 62 33.33 11.36 -26.78
N PRO A 63 33.45 11.53 -28.11
CA PRO A 63 33.63 10.39 -29.00
C PRO A 63 34.85 9.57 -28.57
N GLY A 64 34.64 8.30 -28.23
CA GLY A 64 35.65 7.38 -27.71
C GLY A 64 35.58 7.12 -26.19
N GLU A 65 34.80 7.89 -25.44
CA GLU A 65 34.54 7.63 -24.03
C GLU A 65 33.29 6.74 -23.87
N LYS A 66 33.37 5.74 -22.99
CA LYS A 66 32.22 4.87 -22.72
C LYS A 66 31.25 5.62 -21.82
N TYR A 67 29.97 5.56 -22.19
CA TYR A 67 28.90 6.12 -21.38
C TYR A 67 28.90 5.51 -19.97
N GLN A 68 28.75 6.37 -18.96
CA GLN A 68 28.65 5.97 -17.55
C GLN A 68 27.19 6.03 -17.13
N ASN A 69 26.68 4.92 -16.59
CA ASN A 69 25.29 4.88 -16.14
C ASN A 69 25.09 5.80 -14.94
N GLU A 70 24.12 6.71 -15.04
CA GLU A 70 23.80 7.70 -14.01
C GLU A 70 23.01 7.12 -12.82
N GLY A 71 22.79 5.80 -12.79
CA GLY A 71 22.14 5.07 -11.70
C GLY A 71 20.62 5.15 -11.69
N TRP A 72 20.03 6.24 -12.21
CA TRP A 72 18.58 6.40 -12.35
C TRP A 72 18.02 5.70 -13.59
N GLU A 73 18.84 5.54 -14.62
CA GLU A 73 18.42 5.02 -15.91
C GLU A 73 17.87 3.60 -15.81
N GLY A 74 18.54 2.72 -15.08
CA GLY A 74 18.11 1.33 -14.91
C GLY A 74 16.67 1.25 -14.38
N PRO A 75 16.37 1.82 -13.19
CA PRO A 75 15.02 1.89 -12.66
C PRO A 75 14.01 2.53 -13.63
N PHE A 76 14.41 3.60 -14.34
CA PHE A 76 13.53 4.23 -15.32
C PHE A 76 13.23 3.30 -16.50
N PHE A 77 14.24 2.73 -17.15
CA PHE A 77 14.05 1.84 -18.30
C PHE A 77 13.23 0.62 -17.92
N TYR A 78 13.53 -0.04 -16.81
CA TYR A 78 12.76 -1.21 -16.36
C TYR A 78 11.35 -0.83 -15.90
N GLY A 79 11.18 0.28 -15.19
CA GLY A 79 9.87 0.75 -14.73
C GLY A 79 8.98 1.17 -15.90
N PHE A 80 9.51 2.05 -16.77
CA PHE A 80 8.79 2.60 -17.91
C PHE A 80 8.47 1.52 -18.94
N TRP A 81 9.49 0.82 -19.47
CA TRP A 81 9.24 -0.23 -20.47
C TRP A 81 8.51 -1.44 -19.88
N GLY A 82 8.80 -1.78 -18.62
CA GLY A 82 8.03 -2.81 -17.91
C GLY A 82 6.55 -2.44 -17.83
N SER A 83 6.23 -1.18 -17.55
CA SER A 83 4.83 -0.72 -17.51
C SER A 83 4.14 -0.79 -18.88
N ILE A 84 4.84 -0.46 -19.97
CA ILE A 84 4.29 -0.58 -21.33
C ILE A 84 3.98 -2.04 -21.66
N ILE A 85 4.87 -2.98 -21.32
CA ILE A 85 4.66 -4.40 -21.56
C ILE A 85 3.46 -4.91 -20.78
N VAL A 86 3.39 -4.58 -19.49
CA VAL A 86 2.24 -4.97 -18.63
C VAL A 86 0.94 -4.38 -19.17
N PHE A 87 0.95 -3.12 -19.59
CA PHE A 87 -0.21 -2.46 -20.19
C PHE A 87 -0.65 -3.14 -21.49
N ALA A 88 0.29 -3.48 -22.37
CA ALA A 88 -0.01 -4.16 -23.63
C ALA A 88 -0.67 -5.53 -23.40
N ILE A 89 -0.16 -6.31 -22.43
CA ILE A 89 -0.75 -7.60 -22.05
C ILE A 89 -2.17 -7.39 -21.49
N ALA A 90 -2.34 -6.45 -20.57
CA ALA A 90 -3.65 -6.15 -19.99
C ALA A 90 -4.67 -5.69 -21.05
N TYR A 91 -4.23 -4.90 -22.03
CA TYR A 91 -5.06 -4.42 -23.12
C TYR A 91 -5.48 -5.54 -24.08
N ALA A 92 -4.54 -6.43 -24.44
CA ALA A 92 -4.83 -7.54 -25.35
C ALA A 92 -5.83 -8.55 -24.77
N TRP A 93 -5.84 -8.74 -23.45
CA TRP A 93 -6.72 -9.68 -22.76
C TRP A 93 -7.95 -9.01 -22.11
N LYS A 94 -8.18 -7.74 -22.42
CA LYS A 94 -9.37 -7.03 -21.95
C LYS A 94 -10.63 -7.73 -22.47
N PRO A 95 -11.61 -8.06 -21.61
CA PRO A 95 -12.86 -8.67 -22.06
C PRO A 95 -13.64 -7.73 -23.00
N ASP A 96 -14.23 -8.33 -24.03
CA ASP A 96 -15.17 -7.66 -24.94
C ASP A 96 -16.47 -7.39 -24.21
N THR A 97 -16.58 -6.19 -23.67
CA THR A 97 -17.75 -5.64 -22.96
C THR A 97 -18.51 -4.64 -23.83
N SER A 98 -18.31 -4.70 -25.15
CA SER A 98 -18.96 -3.79 -26.09
C SER A 98 -20.44 -4.16 -26.22
N ILE A 99 -21.31 -3.16 -26.39
CA ILE A 99 -22.73 -3.41 -26.68
C ILE A 99 -22.95 -4.01 -28.08
N GLN A 100 -22.00 -3.82 -28.99
CA GLN A 100 -22.11 -4.26 -30.37
C GLN A 100 -22.02 -5.77 -30.49
N THR A 101 -21.12 -6.41 -29.72
CA THR A 101 -21.01 -7.88 -29.68
C THR A 101 -22.32 -8.50 -29.19
N TRP A 102 -22.87 -8.00 -28.09
CA TRP A 102 -24.19 -8.45 -27.61
C TRP A 102 -25.31 -8.18 -28.62
N ALA A 103 -25.36 -6.97 -29.20
CA ALA A 103 -26.40 -6.59 -30.15
C ALA A 103 -26.36 -7.43 -31.44
N LEU A 104 -25.17 -7.83 -31.89
CA LEU A 104 -25.00 -8.71 -33.06
C LEU A 104 -25.47 -10.13 -32.76
N GLU A 105 -25.16 -10.68 -31.58
CA GLU A 105 -25.66 -11.98 -31.15
C GLU A 105 -27.19 -11.98 -30.99
N GLU A 106 -27.74 -10.93 -30.38
CA GLU A 106 -29.19 -10.80 -30.20
C GLU A 106 -29.91 -10.58 -31.55
N ALA A 107 -29.34 -9.77 -32.45
CA ALA A 107 -29.85 -9.61 -33.81
C ALA A 107 -29.79 -10.93 -34.60
N ARG A 108 -28.72 -11.71 -34.46
CA ARG A 108 -28.60 -13.05 -35.05
C ARG A 108 -29.68 -13.98 -34.53
N ARG A 109 -29.92 -14.02 -33.21
CA ARG A 109 -30.95 -14.86 -32.59
C ARG A 109 -32.36 -14.50 -33.08
N ARG A 110 -32.64 -13.22 -33.31
CA ARG A 110 -33.89 -12.74 -33.92
C ARG A 110 -34.02 -13.21 -35.38
N LEU A 111 -32.95 -13.11 -36.16
CA LEU A 111 -32.92 -13.52 -37.57
C LEU A 111 -32.97 -15.04 -37.76
N GLU A 112 -32.38 -15.83 -36.85
CA GLU A 112 -32.49 -17.29 -36.79
C GLU A 112 -33.93 -17.72 -36.43
N ALA A 113 -34.58 -17.02 -35.50
CA ALA A 113 -35.99 -17.24 -35.18
C ALA A 113 -36.93 -16.87 -36.35
N GLU A 114 -36.53 -15.91 -37.19
CA GLU A 114 -37.23 -15.50 -38.42
C GLU A 114 -36.86 -16.38 -39.65
N GLY A 115 -35.96 -17.37 -39.49
CA GLY A 115 -35.65 -18.37 -40.51
C GLY A 115 -34.98 -17.83 -41.78
N ILE A 116 -34.41 -16.62 -41.73
CA ILE A 116 -33.88 -15.89 -42.89
C ILE A 116 -32.37 -16.11 -43.13
N LEU A 117 -31.63 -16.66 -42.16
CA LEU A 117 -30.19 -16.87 -42.25
C LEU A 117 -29.84 -18.37 -42.19
N GLU A 118 -29.14 -18.88 -43.21
CA GLU A 118 -28.59 -20.23 -43.24
C GLU A 118 -27.34 -20.33 -42.34
N ASP A 119 -27.25 -21.40 -41.54
CA ASP A 119 -26.15 -21.60 -40.59
C ASP A 119 -24.77 -21.52 -41.29
N PRO A 120 -23.90 -20.58 -40.90
CA PRO A 120 -22.59 -20.41 -41.53
C PRO A 120 -21.63 -21.59 -41.25
N GLU A 121 -21.96 -22.50 -40.33
CA GLU A 121 -21.21 -23.74 -40.06
C GLU A 121 -21.43 -24.84 -41.11
N LYS A 122 -22.33 -24.64 -42.08
CA LYS A 122 -22.69 -25.65 -43.09
C LYS A 122 -21.88 -25.60 -44.38
N LYS A 123 -20.62 -25.12 -44.33
CA LYS A 123 -19.71 -25.11 -45.49
C LYS A 123 -18.41 -25.85 -45.22
#